data_AF-A0A2V9FTS6-F1
#
_entry.id   AF-A0A2V9FTS6-F1
#
_cell.length_a   1.000
_cell.length_b   1.000
_cell.length_c   1.000
_cell.angle_alpha   90.00
_cell.angle_beta   90.00
_cell.angle_gamma   90.00
#
_symmetry.space_group_name_H-M   'P 1'
#
loop_
_entity.id
_entity.type
_entity.pdbx_description
1 polymer ?
#
loop_
_entity_poly.entity_id
_entity_poly.type
_entity_poly.pdbx_seq_one_letter_code
_entity_poly.pdbx_strand_id
1 'polypeptide(L)'
;MAFKANTDDIRFAASLEVIRRLLAEGAQVRAYDQEAMDRTSVILPQIQCCREAYEVARSADALLILTEWEEFRQLNWARIHGLMARPLVIDGRNLLEPKAMMERGFEYYGFGQGEEAVAPQFVPALLPRFSAEGATA
;
A
#
# COMPACT_ATOMS: atom_id res chain seq x y z
N MET A 1 3.71 5.13 8.37
CA MET A 1 4.94 5.92 8.13
C MET A 1 5.86 5.91 9.32
N ALA A 2 5.37 6.18 10.53
CA ALA A 2 6.16 6.05 11.75
C ALA A 2 6.79 4.64 11.87
N PHE A 3 7.91 4.54 12.59
CA PHE A 3 8.60 3.25 12.78
C PHE A 3 7.77 2.25 13.61
N LYS A 4 6.82 2.76 14.40
CA LYS A 4 5.80 2.02 15.16
C LYS A 4 4.58 2.92 15.40
N ALA A 5 3.48 2.38 15.88
CA ALA A 5 2.30 3.17 16.22
C ALA A 5 2.53 4.11 17.43
N ASN A 6 1.69 5.14 17.55
CA ASN A 6 1.66 6.15 18.61
C ASN A 6 2.93 7.01 18.72
N THR A 7 3.57 7.30 17.58
CA THR A 7 4.69 8.25 17.50
C THR A 7 4.75 8.86 16.10
N ASP A 8 5.35 10.05 16.00
CA ASP A 8 5.69 10.71 14.74
C ASP A 8 7.12 10.36 14.28
N ASP A 9 7.87 9.55 15.03
CA ASP A 9 9.26 9.24 14.71
C ASP A 9 9.34 8.35 13.47
N ILE A 10 9.98 8.88 12.43
CA ILE A 10 10.19 8.20 11.15
C ILE A 10 11.63 7.71 10.97
N ARG A 11 12.51 7.92 11.97
CA ARG A 11 13.90 7.45 11.89
C ARG A 11 13.91 5.92 11.80
N PHE A 12 14.65 5.41 10.82
CA PHE A 12 14.76 3.97 10.54
C PHE A 12 13.42 3.27 10.23
N ALA A 13 12.37 4.02 9.88
CA ALA A 13 11.09 3.42 9.54
C ALA A 13 11.22 2.60 8.24
N ALA A 14 10.80 1.33 8.30
CA ALA A 14 10.80 0.43 7.15
C ALA A 14 9.97 0.98 5.97
N SER A 15 8.93 1.77 6.28
CA SER A 15 8.07 2.43 5.30
C SER A 15 8.85 3.34 4.34
N LEU A 16 9.88 4.06 4.81
CA LEU A 16 10.67 4.96 3.98
C LEU A 16 11.47 4.20 2.93
N GLU A 17 12.05 3.05 3.31
CA GLU A 17 12.81 2.21 2.39
C GLU A 17 11.91 1.57 1.33
N VAL A 18 10.75 1.05 1.75
CA VAL A 18 9.75 0.49 0.83
C VAL A 18 9.30 1.55 -0.18
N ILE A 19 8.96 2.75 0.27
CA ILE A 19 8.51 3.84 -0.60
C ILE A 19 9.61 4.24 -1.59
N ARG A 20 10.87 4.37 -1.16
CA ARG A 20 11.98 4.70 -2.05
C ARG A 20 12.15 3.69 -3.17
N ARG A 21 12.02 2.39 -2.86
CA ARG A 21 12.10 1.32 -3.87
C ARG A 21 10.94 1.38 -4.84
N LEU A 22 9.70 1.55 -4.35
CA LEU A 22 8.53 1.71 -5.20
C LEU A 22 8.67 2.91 -6.15
N LEU A 23 9.16 4.04 -5.65
CA LEU A 23 9.43 5.22 -6.47
C LEU A 23 10.53 4.97 -7.51
N ALA A 24 11.58 4.23 -7.15
CA ALA A 24 12.66 3.88 -8.08
C ALA A 24 12.17 2.99 -9.24
N GLU A 25 11.15 2.17 -9.00
CA GLU A 25 10.46 1.35 -10.01
C GLU A 25 9.36 2.12 -10.77
N GLY A 26 9.19 3.42 -10.50
CA GLY A 26 8.23 4.29 -11.20
C GLY A 26 6.79 4.25 -10.66
N ALA A 27 6.56 3.68 -9.47
CA ALA A 27 5.25 3.66 -8.85
C ALA A 27 4.80 5.05 -8.38
N GLN A 28 3.50 5.33 -8.46
CA GLN A 28 2.88 6.49 -7.82
C GLN A 28 2.50 6.13 -6.38
N VAL A 29 3.06 6.85 -5.41
CA VAL A 29 2.86 6.54 -3.99
C VAL A 29 1.98 7.59 -3.33
N ARG A 30 0.91 7.10 -2.68
CA ARG A 30 0.15 7.84 -1.67
C ARG A 30 0.42 7.24 -0.30
N ALA A 31 0.56 8.08 0.71
CA ALA A 31 0.78 7.64 2.07
C ALA A 31 -0.14 8.37 3.04
N TYR A 32 -0.53 7.67 4.10
CA TYR A 32 -1.23 8.21 5.25
C TYR A 32 -0.58 7.64 6.52
N ASP A 33 -0.54 8.46 7.55
CA ASP A 33 -0.12 8.13 8.90
C ASP A 33 -0.74 9.16 9.83
N GLN A 34 -1.23 8.72 10.99
CA GLN A 34 -1.95 9.58 11.91
C GLN A 34 -1.08 10.71 12.45
N GLU A 35 0.22 10.47 12.69
CA GLU A 35 1.09 11.41 13.40
C GLU A 35 2.31 11.86 12.58
N ALA A 36 2.70 11.09 11.56
CA ALA A 36 4.00 11.27 10.91
C ALA A 36 3.96 11.98 9.55
N MET A 37 2.79 12.47 9.08
CA MET A 37 2.65 13.07 7.74
C MET A 37 3.49 14.33 7.53
N ASP A 38 3.57 15.22 8.51
CA ASP A 38 4.36 16.46 8.39
C ASP A 38 5.84 16.14 8.16
N ARG A 39 6.42 15.27 8.99
CA ARG A 39 7.83 14.83 8.84
C ARG A 39 8.04 14.03 7.55
N THR A 40 7.07 13.19 7.17
CA THR A 40 7.15 12.41 5.94
C THR A 40 7.25 13.32 4.72
N SER A 41 6.45 14.39 4.66
CA SER A 41 6.40 15.31 3.52
C SER A 41 7.73 16.04 3.28
N VAL A 42 8.51 16.28 4.34
CA VAL A 42 9.83 16.90 4.25
C VAL A 42 10.87 15.97 3.62
N ILE A 43 10.81 14.66 3.94
CA ILE A 43 11.81 13.68 3.48
C ILE A 43 11.44 13.07 2.14
N LEU A 44 10.14 12.97 1.84
CA LEU A 44 9.60 12.37 0.62
C LEU A 44 8.65 13.34 -0.09
N PRO A 45 9.12 14.51 -0.55
CA PRO A 45 8.27 15.51 -1.21
C PRO A 45 7.61 15.02 -2.52
N GLN A 46 8.10 13.91 -3.09
CA GLN A 46 7.59 13.31 -4.32
C GLN A 46 6.35 12.42 -4.13
N ILE A 47 5.97 12.08 -2.90
CA ILE A 47 4.76 11.29 -2.65
C ILE A 47 3.58 12.20 -2.32
N GLN A 48 2.37 11.69 -2.54
CA GLN A 48 1.17 12.37 -2.08
C GLN A 48 0.85 11.96 -0.64
N CYS A 49 1.04 12.88 0.30
CA CYS A 49 0.57 12.73 1.68
C CYS A 49 -0.95 13.00 1.75
N CYS A 50 -1.70 11.99 2.16
CA CYS A 50 -3.14 12.04 2.34
C CYS A 50 -3.52 12.47 3.76
N ARG A 51 -4.73 13.00 3.95
CA ARG A 51 -5.23 13.44 5.26
C ARG A 51 -6.07 12.37 5.96
N GLU A 52 -6.64 11.44 5.21
CA GLU A 52 -7.40 10.31 5.75
C GLU A 52 -6.98 8.98 5.10
N ALA A 53 -7.10 7.88 5.84
CA ALA A 53 -6.75 6.54 5.37
C ALA A 53 -7.51 6.11 4.10
N TYR A 54 -8.76 6.54 3.93
CA TYR A 54 -9.55 6.18 2.75
C TYR A 54 -9.02 6.79 1.45
N GLU A 55 -8.27 7.89 1.53
CA GLU A 55 -7.77 8.59 0.36
C GLU A 55 -6.67 7.83 -0.37
N VAL A 56 -5.86 7.06 0.38
CA VAL A 56 -4.77 6.26 -0.21
C VAL A 56 -5.32 5.12 -1.07
N ALA A 57 -6.55 4.66 -0.81
CA ALA A 57 -7.17 3.53 -1.50
C ALA A 57 -7.72 3.88 -2.90
N ARG A 58 -8.06 5.15 -3.17
CA ARG A 58 -8.78 5.54 -4.40
C ARG A 58 -8.01 5.17 -5.68
N SER A 59 -8.49 4.25 -6.50
CA SER A 59 -7.81 3.75 -7.70
C SER A 59 -6.41 3.18 -7.44
N ALA A 60 -6.12 2.73 -6.21
CA ALA A 60 -4.84 2.09 -5.90
C ALA A 60 -4.82 0.64 -6.45
N ASP A 61 -3.67 0.22 -6.97
CA ASP A 61 -3.43 -1.17 -7.39
C ASP A 61 -3.06 -2.08 -6.21
N ALA A 62 -2.53 -1.50 -5.13
CA ALA A 62 -2.15 -2.19 -3.91
C ALA A 62 -2.18 -1.24 -2.70
N LEU A 63 -2.47 -1.79 -1.52
CA LEU A 63 -2.30 -1.13 -0.23
C LEU A 63 -1.28 -1.89 0.61
N LEU A 64 -0.36 -1.14 1.23
CA LEU A 64 0.67 -1.68 2.10
C LEU A 64 0.48 -1.19 3.53
N ILE A 65 0.34 -2.11 4.48
CA ILE A 65 0.30 -1.79 5.91
C ILE A 65 1.71 -2.00 6.48
N LEU A 66 2.38 -0.89 6.81
CA LEU A 66 3.77 -0.89 7.26
C LEU A 66 3.96 -0.42 8.71
N THR A 67 2.88 0.08 9.33
CA THR A 67 2.85 0.53 10.73
C THR A 67 1.52 0.07 11.35
N GLU A 68 1.57 -0.42 12.59
CA GLU A 68 0.51 -1.12 13.32
C GLU A 68 -0.53 -0.18 13.98
N TRP A 69 -1.00 0.84 13.25
CA TRP A 69 -2.01 1.75 13.80
C TRP A 69 -3.34 1.01 14.03
N GLU A 70 -3.89 1.14 15.23
CA GLU A 70 -5.16 0.50 15.61
C GLU A 70 -6.33 0.95 14.72
N GLU A 71 -6.31 2.20 14.26
CA GLU A 71 -7.26 2.75 13.29
C GLU A 71 -7.43 1.82 12.07
N PHE A 72 -6.34 1.22 11.59
CA PHE A 72 -6.37 0.37 10.38
C PHE A 72 -7.17 -0.92 10.57
N ARG A 73 -7.25 -1.45 11.80
CA ARG A 73 -8.10 -2.61 12.12
C ARG A 73 -9.59 -2.25 12.08
N GLN A 74 -9.91 -0.97 12.32
CA GLN A 74 -11.27 -0.48 12.49
C GLN A 74 -11.87 0.13 11.21
N LEU A 75 -11.06 0.25 10.15
CA LEU A 75 -11.54 0.76 8.86
C LEU A 75 -12.68 -0.11 8.32
N ASN A 76 -13.64 0.55 7.68
CA ASN A 76 -14.58 -0.13 6.79
C ASN A 76 -13.86 -0.66 5.54
N TRP A 77 -13.37 -1.91 5.62
CA TRP A 77 -12.66 -2.58 4.53
C TRP A 77 -13.51 -2.86 3.29
N ALA A 78 -14.84 -2.96 3.41
CA ALA A 78 -15.71 -3.05 2.24
C ALA A 78 -15.73 -1.74 1.44
N ARG A 79 -15.69 -0.59 2.13
CA ARG A 79 -15.50 0.72 1.47
C ARG A 79 -14.14 0.81 0.81
N ILE A 80 -13.07 0.38 1.48
CA ILE A 80 -11.71 0.36 0.90
C ILE A 80 -11.69 -0.47 -0.39
N HIS A 81 -12.26 -1.67 -0.36
CA HIS A 81 -12.35 -2.54 -1.53
C HIS A 81 -12.97 -1.82 -2.74
N GLY A 82 -14.13 -1.17 -2.54
CA GLY A 82 -14.82 -0.44 -3.60
C GLY A 82 -14.09 0.82 -4.11
N LEU A 83 -13.07 1.31 -3.40
CA LEU A 83 -12.25 2.44 -3.83
C LEU A 83 -11.06 2.01 -4.68
N MET A 84 -10.57 0.77 -4.55
CA MET A 84 -9.34 0.30 -5.20
C MET A 84 -9.54 -0.08 -6.67
N ALA A 85 -8.49 0.04 -7.48
CA ALA A 85 -8.48 -0.47 -8.85
C ALA A 85 -8.24 -1.98 -8.88
N ARG A 86 -7.32 -2.46 -8.05
CA ARG A 86 -7.10 -3.86 -7.73
C ARG A 86 -7.08 -4.01 -6.20
N PRO A 87 -7.93 -4.85 -5.60
CA PRO A 87 -8.01 -5.00 -4.14
C PRO A 87 -6.87 -5.90 -3.60
N LEU A 88 -5.61 -5.52 -3.86
CA LEU A 88 -4.42 -6.17 -3.30
C LEU A 88 -4.02 -5.48 -1.98
N VAL A 89 -3.87 -6.25 -0.91
CA VAL A 89 -3.37 -5.78 0.39
C VAL A 89 -2.15 -6.60 0.79
N ILE A 90 -1.05 -5.91 1.10
CA ILE A 90 0.17 -6.49 1.66
C ILE A 90 0.31 -5.97 3.09
N ASP A 91 0.13 -6.85 4.06
CA ASP A 91 0.15 -6.53 5.48
C ASP A 91 1.49 -6.92 6.11
N GLY A 92 2.41 -5.95 6.19
CA GLY A 92 3.72 -6.09 6.83
C GLY A 92 3.66 -6.21 8.36
N ARG A 93 2.48 -6.04 8.97
CA ARG A 93 2.30 -6.05 10.43
C ARG A 93 1.31 -7.12 10.89
N ASN A 94 0.74 -7.90 9.97
CA ASN A 94 -0.31 -8.90 10.23
C ASN A 94 -1.44 -8.33 11.11
N LEU A 95 -1.88 -7.10 10.80
CA LEU A 95 -3.01 -6.45 11.47
C LEU A 95 -4.33 -7.11 11.12
N LEU A 96 -4.52 -7.54 9.88
CA LEU A 96 -5.81 -8.02 9.42
C LEU A 96 -5.91 -9.54 9.50
N GLU A 97 -7.13 -10.03 9.69
CA GLU A 97 -7.42 -11.47 9.67
C GLU A 97 -7.50 -11.93 8.21
N PRO A 98 -6.61 -12.84 7.75
CA PRO A 98 -6.50 -13.20 6.33
C PRO A 98 -7.82 -13.71 5.74
N LYS A 99 -8.54 -14.59 6.45
CA LYS A 99 -9.77 -15.20 5.95
C LYS A 99 -10.86 -14.14 5.73
N ALA A 100 -11.03 -13.22 6.68
CA ALA A 100 -11.96 -12.11 6.59
C ALA A 100 -11.64 -11.18 5.41
N MET A 101 -10.35 -10.96 5.10
CA MET A 101 -9.96 -10.16 3.93
C MET A 101 -10.24 -10.89 2.61
N MET A 102 -9.94 -12.19 2.54
CA MET A 102 -10.23 -13.02 1.37
C MET A 102 -11.74 -13.15 1.11
N GLU A 103 -12.56 -13.35 2.15
CA GLU A 103 -14.03 -13.37 2.06
C GLU A 103 -14.62 -12.05 1.56
N ARG A 104 -13.89 -10.93 1.74
CA ARG A 104 -14.25 -9.60 1.22
C ARG A 104 -13.76 -9.35 -0.21
N GLY A 105 -13.09 -10.31 -0.84
CA GLY A 105 -12.60 -10.23 -2.21
C GLY A 105 -11.22 -9.60 -2.35
N PHE A 106 -10.48 -9.40 -1.26
CA PHE A 106 -9.09 -8.95 -1.35
C PHE A 106 -8.14 -10.09 -1.72
N GLU A 107 -7.17 -9.77 -2.58
CA GLU A 107 -5.92 -10.51 -2.65
C GLU A 107 -5.07 -10.07 -1.46
N TYR A 108 -4.79 -10.96 -0.52
CA TYR A 108 -4.19 -10.61 0.76
C TYR A 108 -2.89 -11.36 1.00
N TYR A 109 -1.83 -10.64 1.37
CA TYR A 109 -0.54 -11.21 1.74
C TYR A 109 -0.12 -10.71 3.12
N GLY A 110 0.00 -11.64 4.07
CA GLY A 110 0.63 -11.40 5.37
C GLY A 110 2.01 -12.06 5.44
N PHE A 111 2.88 -11.57 6.33
CA PHE A 111 4.21 -12.16 6.52
C PHE A 111 4.17 -13.36 7.47
N GLY A 112 4.85 -14.44 7.11
CA GLY A 112 4.93 -15.65 7.95
C GLY A 112 3.63 -16.44 8.06
N GLN A 113 2.62 -16.09 7.25
CA GLN A 113 1.41 -16.87 7.04
C GLN A 113 1.70 -17.85 5.89
N GLY A 114 1.38 -19.14 6.05
CA GLY A 114 1.63 -20.16 5.00
C GLY A 114 0.86 -19.87 3.69
N GLU A 115 1.16 -20.63 2.63
CA GLU A 115 0.60 -20.45 1.26
C GLU A 115 -0.93 -20.45 1.16
N GLU A 116 -1.65 -20.87 2.22
CA GLU A 116 -3.11 -20.91 2.28
C GLU A 116 -3.81 -19.53 2.16
N ALA A 117 -3.06 -18.42 2.21
CA ALA A 117 -3.59 -17.07 2.05
C ALA A 117 -3.74 -16.60 0.58
N VAL A 118 -3.61 -17.48 -0.43
CA VAL A 118 -3.59 -17.05 -1.85
C VAL A 118 -4.73 -17.66 -2.68
N ALA A 119 -5.69 -16.82 -3.11
CA ALA A 119 -6.16 -16.65 -4.52
C ALA A 119 -7.38 -15.68 -4.59
N PRO A 120 -7.48 -14.80 -5.62
CA PRO A 120 -7.80 -15.23 -6.98
C PRO A 120 -6.70 -14.91 -8.01
N GLN A 121 -6.65 -15.73 -9.06
CA GLN A 121 -5.69 -15.62 -10.17
C GLN A 121 -5.82 -14.27 -10.89
N PHE A 122 -4.79 -13.44 -10.78
CA PHE A 122 -4.62 -12.28 -11.64
C PHE A 122 -4.27 -12.74 -13.05
N VAL A 123 -5.17 -12.48 -14.01
CA VAL A 123 -4.85 -12.50 -15.44
C VAL A 123 -4.64 -11.05 -15.84
N PRO A 124 -3.40 -10.58 -16.08
CA PRO A 124 -3.18 -9.22 -16.51
C PRO A 124 -3.93 -8.99 -17.82
N ALA A 125 -4.74 -7.95 -17.91
CA ALA A 125 -5.06 -7.38 -19.21
C ALA A 125 -3.73 -6.96 -19.83
N LEU A 126 -3.39 -7.59 -20.96
CA LEU A 126 -2.15 -7.38 -21.70
C LEU A 126 -1.85 -5.88 -21.77
N LEU A 127 -0.82 -5.41 -21.05
CA LEU A 127 -0.31 -4.06 -21.26
C LEU A 127 0.08 -3.96 -22.74
N PRO A 128 -0.34 -2.91 -23.47
CA PRO A 128 0.18 -2.69 -24.80
C PRO A 128 1.70 -2.57 -24.67
N ARG A 129 2.44 -3.45 -25.37
CA ARG A 129 3.89 -3.35 -25.47
C ARG A 129 4.19 -1.96 -26.02
N PHE A 130 4.83 -1.11 -25.22
CA PHE A 130 5.43 0.10 -25.76
C PHE A 130 6.53 -0.36 -26.74
N SER A 131 6.25 -0.22 -28.03
CA SER A 131 7.26 -0.36 -29.08
C SER A 131 8.29 0.73 -28.87
N ALA A 132 9.50 0.35 -28.46
CA ALA A 132 10.67 1.19 -28.57
C ALA A 132 11.08 1.25 -30.06
N GLU A 133 10.40 2.10 -30.84
CA GLU A 133 10.88 2.56 -32.12
C GLU A 133 10.87 4.08 -32.13
N GLY A 134 12.07 4.67 -32.20
CA GLY A 134 12.22 6.12 -32.35
C GLY A 134 13.46 6.71 -31.68
N ALA A 135 14.63 6.14 -31.89
CA ALA A 135 15.90 6.80 -31.60
C ALA A 135 16.89 6.60 -32.75
N THR A 136 16.60 7.23 -33.89
CA THR A 136 17.57 7.56 -34.93
C THR A 136 17.14 8.82 -35.67
N ALA A 137 17.79 9.94 -35.34
CA ALA A 137 18.25 10.98 -36.26
C ALA A 137 19.15 11.95 -35.48
#